data_AF-A0A957V254-F1
#
_entry.id   AF-A0A957V254-F1
#
_cell.length_a   1.000
_cell.length_b   1.000
_cell.length_c   1.000
_cell.angle_alpha   90.00
_cell.angle_beta   90.00
_cell.angle_gamma   90.00
#
_symmetry.space_group_name_H-M   'P 1'
#
loop_
_entity.id
_entity.type
_entity.pdbx_description
1 polymer ?
#
loop_
_entity_poly.entity_id
_entity_poly.type
_entity_poly.pdbx_seq_one_letter_code
_entity_poly.pdbx_strand_id
1 'polypeptide(L)'
;GQLAVFSREDADALLAKVATALRPGGRACVELLDQERIDKKQSTWWYTDDSGLWGEAPFLHLGERQWDAEAAMSLERFYVIHLETGVFDEVLLCDQSYAAQDMVAKMERAGFAGADVYPAWDGLALKDAQEWVVFVASKGEHA
;
A
#
# COMPACT_ATOMS: atom_id res chain seq x y z
N GLY A 1 7.84 4.21 3.24
CA GLY A 1 7.76 3.60 1.90
C GLY A 1 6.51 2.75 1.82
N GLN A 2 6.00 2.46 0.63
CA GLN A 2 4.77 1.69 0.46
C GLN A 2 5.11 0.19 0.33
N LEU A 3 4.84 -0.62 1.35
CA LEU A 3 5.07 -2.07 1.26
C LEU A 3 4.04 -2.75 0.34
N ALA A 4 2.83 -2.19 0.26
CA ALA A 4 1.70 -2.73 -0.49
C ALA A 4 1.92 -2.83 -2.02
N VAL A 5 2.82 -2.03 -2.60
CA VAL A 5 3.05 -2.03 -4.05
C VAL A 5 3.96 -3.17 -4.52
N PHE A 6 4.64 -3.84 -3.58
CA PHE A 6 5.47 -5.00 -3.91
C PHE A 6 4.61 -6.23 -4.14
N SER A 7 5.11 -7.16 -4.95
CA SER A 7 4.57 -8.51 -4.94
C SER A 7 4.64 -9.09 -3.53
N ARG A 8 3.78 -10.07 -3.18
CA ARG A 8 3.80 -10.67 -1.85
C ARG A 8 5.15 -11.29 -1.49
N GLU A 9 5.85 -11.83 -2.49
CA GLU A 9 7.20 -12.41 -2.37
C GLU A 9 8.27 -11.33 -2.16
N ASP A 10 8.23 -10.23 -2.92
CA ASP A 10 9.16 -9.13 -2.74
C ASP A 10 8.96 -8.44 -1.37
N ALA A 11 7.71 -8.33 -0.91
CA ALA A 11 7.41 -7.84 0.43
C ALA A 11 8.00 -8.77 1.52
N ASP A 12 7.92 -10.10 1.35
CA ASP A 12 8.57 -11.07 2.25
C ASP A 12 10.09 -10.87 2.28
N ALA A 13 10.71 -10.82 1.09
CA ALA A 13 12.14 -10.65 0.95
C ALA A 13 12.62 -9.32 1.54
N LEU A 14 11.84 -8.24 1.37
CA LEU A 14 12.12 -6.93 1.95
C LEU A 14 12.04 -6.98 3.47
N LEU A 15 10.98 -7.54 4.04
CA LEU A 15 10.83 -7.66 5.51
C LEU A 15 11.97 -8.48 6.11
N ALA A 16 12.39 -9.58 5.48
CA ALA A 16 13.52 -10.39 5.95
C ALA A 16 14.85 -9.62 5.92
N LYS A 17 15.08 -8.80 4.88
CA LYS A 17 16.24 -7.90 4.82
C LYS A 17 16.20 -6.85 5.92
N VAL A 18 15.03 -6.26 6.19
CA VAL A 18 14.86 -5.29 7.28
C VAL A 18 15.16 -5.95 8.63
N ALA A 19 14.59 -7.12 8.91
CA ALA A 19 14.84 -7.87 10.14
C ALA A 19 16.32 -8.22 10.33
N THR A 20 17.05 -8.49 9.25
CA THR A 20 18.48 -8.79 9.27
C THR A 20 19.34 -7.54 9.50
N ALA A 21 18.92 -6.39 8.94
CA ALA A 21 19.66 -5.14 9.07
C ALA A 21 19.52 -4.47 10.44
N LEU A 22 18.45 -4.78 11.18
CA LEU A 22 18.22 -4.21 12.51
C LEU A 22 19.17 -4.81 13.56
N ARG A 23 19.66 -3.95 14.45
CA ARG A 23 20.36 -4.36 15.67
C ARG A 23 19.39 -5.07 16.62
N PRO A 24 19.88 -5.92 17.55
CA PRO A 24 19.05 -6.45 18.64
C PRO A 24 18.28 -5.34 19.37
N GLY A 25 17.00 -5.57 19.65
CA GLY A 25 16.10 -4.56 20.24
C GLY A 25 15.63 -3.45 19.28
N GLY A 26 16.14 -3.42 18.04
CA GLY A 26 15.68 -2.51 16.99
C GLY A 26 14.25 -2.80 16.55
N ARG A 27 13.58 -1.80 15.97
CA ARG A 27 12.19 -1.92 15.53
C ARG A 27 12.01 -1.52 14.07
N ALA A 28 11.09 -2.16 13.38
CA ALA A 28 10.58 -1.75 12.10
C ALA A 28 9.13 -1.25 12.26
N CYS A 29 8.78 -0.20 11.53
CA CYS A 29 7.42 0.32 11.47
C CYS A 29 6.91 0.19 10.03
N VAL A 30 5.75 -0.43 9.85
CA VAL A 30 5.07 -0.54 8.56
C VAL A 30 3.64 -0.03 8.73
N GLU A 31 3.24 0.88 7.85
CA GLU A 31 1.88 1.37 7.76
C GLU A 31 1.23 0.82 6.49
N LEU A 32 -0.01 0.36 6.60
CA LEU A 32 -0.81 -0.18 5.50
C LEU A 32 -2.24 0.34 5.60
N LEU A 33 -2.94 0.42 4.47
CA LEU A 33 -4.38 0.63 4.49
C LEU A 33 -5.05 -0.52 5.24
N ASP A 34 -6.03 -0.16 6.08
CA ASP A 34 -6.92 -1.12 6.73
C ASP A 34 -7.71 -1.85 5.63
N GLN A 35 -7.50 -3.17 5.54
CA GLN A 35 -8.17 -4.03 4.57
C GLN A 35 -9.70 -3.92 4.64
N GLU A 36 -10.26 -3.63 5.81
CA GLU A 36 -11.70 -3.47 5.98
C GLU A 36 -12.22 -2.15 5.39
N ARG A 37 -11.34 -1.18 5.14
CA ARG A 37 -11.69 0.14 4.60
C ARG A 37 -11.35 0.33 3.13
N ILE A 38 -10.61 -0.59 2.53
CA ILE A 38 -10.35 -0.57 1.09
C ILE A 38 -11.68 -0.69 0.34
N ASP A 39 -11.89 0.19 -0.65
CA ASP A 39 -13.03 0.09 -1.55
C ASP A 39 -12.84 -1.09 -2.51
N LYS A 40 -13.59 -2.16 -2.26
CA LYS A 40 -13.54 -3.40 -3.04
C LYS A 40 -14.51 -3.39 -4.24
N LYS A 41 -15.19 -2.27 -4.49
CA LYS A 41 -16.15 -2.16 -5.60
C LYS A 41 -15.42 -1.99 -6.92
N GLN A 42 -15.87 -2.73 -7.92
CA GLN A 42 -15.49 -2.46 -9.29
C GLN A 42 -16.12 -1.13 -9.73
N SER A 43 -15.33 -0.27 -10.35
CA SER A 43 -15.81 1.03 -10.82
C SER A 43 -15.03 1.51 -12.03
N THR A 44 -15.66 2.37 -12.81
CA THR A 44 -15.02 3.18 -13.83
C THR A 44 -15.41 4.64 -13.64
N TRP A 45 -14.51 5.56 -13.95
CA TRP A 45 -14.76 6.99 -13.87
C TRP A 45 -13.95 7.74 -14.91
N TRP A 46 -14.34 8.97 -15.18
CA TRP A 46 -13.59 9.85 -16.06
C TRP A 46 -13.73 11.29 -15.60
N TYR A 47 -12.74 12.10 -15.97
CA TYR A 47 -12.80 13.54 -15.83
C TYR A 47 -11.81 14.17 -16.81
N THR A 48 -11.95 15.48 -17.00
CA THR A 48 -10.97 16.32 -17.69
C THR A 48 -10.48 17.37 -16.71
N ASP A 49 -9.22 17.73 -16.80
CA ASP A 49 -8.65 18.87 -16.10
C ASP A 49 -7.62 19.56 -17.01
N ASP A 50 -7.20 20.77 -16.66
CA ASP A 50 -6.17 21.53 -17.39
C ASP A 50 -4.80 21.54 -16.70
N SER A 51 -4.72 20.97 -15.50
CA SER A 51 -3.49 20.78 -14.72
C SER A 51 -3.66 19.66 -13.67
N GLY A 52 -2.56 19.18 -13.08
CA GLY A 52 -2.59 18.24 -11.96
C GLY A 52 -1.55 17.12 -12.07
N LEU A 53 -1.88 15.95 -11.48
CA LEU A 53 -0.98 14.79 -11.41
C LEU A 53 -0.45 14.34 -12.79
N TRP A 54 -1.24 14.58 -13.83
CA TRP A 54 -0.96 14.12 -15.18
C TRP A 54 -0.25 15.17 -16.05
N GLY A 55 -0.01 16.37 -15.54
CA GLY A 55 0.72 17.43 -16.25
C GLY A 55 0.12 18.81 -16.05
N GLU A 56 0.69 19.79 -16.76
CA GLU A 56 0.32 21.21 -16.70
C GLU A 56 -0.48 21.66 -17.95
N ALA A 57 -1.10 20.72 -18.66
CA ALA A 57 -1.86 20.96 -19.88
C ALA A 57 -3.15 20.13 -19.91
N PRO A 58 -4.17 20.50 -20.72
CA PRO A 58 -5.43 19.78 -20.79
C PRO A 58 -5.32 18.30 -21.10
N PHE A 59 -5.98 17.48 -20.29
CA PHE A 59 -6.04 16.02 -20.46
C PHE A 59 -7.44 15.45 -20.24
N LEU A 60 -7.70 14.28 -20.82
CA LEU A 60 -8.81 13.40 -20.48
C LEU A 60 -8.27 12.20 -19.70
N HIS A 61 -8.79 11.99 -18.50
CA HIS A 61 -8.49 10.85 -17.65
C HIS A 61 -9.63 9.83 -17.68
N LEU A 62 -9.30 8.56 -17.90
CA LEU A 62 -10.21 7.42 -17.74
C LEU A 62 -9.61 6.48 -16.69
N GLY A 63 -10.33 6.28 -15.58
CA GLY A 63 -9.92 5.39 -14.50
C GLY A 63 -10.82 4.15 -14.42
N GLU A 64 -10.21 3.02 -14.09
CA GLU A 64 -10.90 1.82 -13.67
C GLU A 64 -10.28 1.25 -12.40
N ARG A 65 -11.12 0.62 -11.57
CA ARG A 65 -10.73 -0.09 -10.36
C ARG A 65 -11.33 -1.49 -10.38
N GLN A 66 -10.52 -2.46 -9.97
CA GLN A 66 -10.92 -3.84 -9.76
C GLN A 66 -10.34 -4.36 -8.44
N TRP A 67 -11.11 -5.21 -7.76
CA TRP A 67 -10.64 -5.95 -6.59
C TRP A 67 -10.42 -7.41 -6.98
N ASP A 68 -9.20 -7.88 -6.76
CA ASP A 68 -8.86 -9.31 -6.83
C ASP A 68 -8.99 -9.91 -5.43
N ALA A 69 -10.04 -10.71 -5.23
CA ALA A 69 -10.32 -11.34 -3.95
C ALA A 69 -9.35 -12.48 -3.61
N GLU A 70 -8.81 -13.18 -4.60
CA GLU A 70 -7.87 -14.29 -4.39
C GLU A 70 -6.50 -13.73 -3.98
N ALA A 71 -6.05 -12.68 -4.66
CA ALA A 71 -4.80 -12.00 -4.32
C ALA A 71 -4.95 -11.01 -3.15
N ALA A 72 -6.19 -10.71 -2.72
CA ALA A 72 -6.53 -9.62 -1.80
C ALA A 72 -5.81 -8.31 -2.19
N MET A 73 -6.07 -7.83 -3.40
CA MET A 73 -5.35 -6.73 -4.03
C MET A 73 -6.31 -5.78 -4.77
N SER A 74 -6.08 -4.47 -4.63
CA SER A 74 -6.71 -3.44 -5.46
C SER A 74 -5.86 -3.21 -6.71
N LEU A 75 -6.49 -3.27 -7.88
CA LEU A 75 -5.90 -2.90 -9.16
C LEU A 75 -6.60 -1.65 -9.68
N GLU A 76 -5.83 -0.60 -9.93
CA GLU A 76 -6.30 0.59 -10.63
C GLU A 76 -5.50 0.79 -11.91
N ARG A 77 -6.21 1.22 -12.95
CA ARG A 77 -5.61 1.57 -14.23
C ARG A 77 -6.13 2.92 -14.66
N PHE A 78 -5.19 3.77 -15.06
CA PHE A 78 -5.45 5.12 -15.53
C PHE A 78 -4.97 5.24 -16.96
N TYR A 79 -5.86 5.73 -17.81
CA TYR A 79 -5.56 6.11 -19.17
C TYR A 79 -5.65 7.62 -19.29
N VAL A 80 -4.58 8.26 -19.74
CA VAL A 80 -4.50 9.71 -19.88
C VAL A 80 -4.28 10.06 -21.34
N ILE A 81 -5.18 10.85 -21.91
CA ILE A 81 -5.03 11.41 -23.25
C ILE A 81 -4.74 12.90 -23.11
N HIS A 82 -3.54 13.32 -23.48
CA HIS A 82 -3.13 14.71 -23.49
C HIS A 82 -3.74 15.40 -24.71
N LEU A 83 -4.65 16.36 -24.48
CA LEU A 83 -5.54 16.85 -25.54
C LEU A 83 -4.83 17.70 -26.59
N GLU A 84 -3.76 18.40 -26.21
CA GLU A 84 -2.99 19.24 -27.12
C GLU A 84 -2.08 18.43 -28.06
N THR A 85 -1.54 17.32 -27.56
CA THR A 85 -0.53 16.53 -28.27
C THR A 85 -1.09 15.23 -28.84
N GLY A 86 -2.21 14.73 -28.32
CA GLY A 86 -2.75 13.41 -28.59
C GLY A 86 -1.94 12.26 -27.98
N VAL A 87 -0.95 12.55 -27.13
CA VAL A 87 -0.18 11.51 -26.41
C VAL A 87 -1.11 10.73 -25.49
N PHE A 88 -0.89 9.42 -25.43
CA PHE A 88 -1.62 8.50 -24.58
C PHE A 88 -0.66 7.84 -23.60
N ASP A 89 -0.95 7.98 -22.31
CA ASP A 89 -0.24 7.30 -21.23
C ASP A 89 -1.16 6.29 -20.54
N GLU A 90 -0.56 5.19 -20.10
CA GLU A 90 -1.20 4.18 -19.28
C GLU A 90 -0.40 3.99 -18.00
N VAL A 91 -1.08 4.10 -16.85
CA VAL A 91 -0.50 3.88 -15.53
C VAL A 91 -1.30 2.82 -14.79
N LEU A 92 -0.60 1.86 -14.21
CA LEU A 92 -1.18 0.81 -13.37
C LEU A 92 -0.72 0.99 -11.93
N LEU A 93 -1.66 0.88 -11.00
CA LEU A 93 -1.40 0.82 -9.57
C LEU A 93 -1.94 -0.51 -9.03
N CYS A 94 -1.08 -1.25 -8.35
CA CYS A 94 -1.44 -2.50 -7.68
C CYS A 94 -1.11 -2.35 -6.20
N ASP A 95 -2.12 -2.40 -5.34
CA ASP A 95 -1.95 -2.34 -3.90
C ASP A 95 -2.40 -3.65 -3.26
N GLN A 96 -1.42 -4.41 -2.75
CA GLN A 96 -1.64 -5.58 -1.93
C GLN A 96 -2.27 -5.18 -0.59
N SER A 97 -3.34 -5.85 -0.22
CA SER A 97 -3.96 -5.71 1.09
C SER A 97 -3.58 -6.88 1.99
N TYR A 98 -3.44 -6.60 3.29
CA TYR A 98 -3.13 -7.60 4.29
C TYR A 98 -4.09 -7.45 5.47
N ALA A 99 -4.72 -8.55 5.87
CA ALA A 99 -5.34 -8.61 7.18
C ALA A 99 -4.25 -8.45 8.25
N ALA A 100 -4.59 -7.84 9.40
CA ALA A 100 -3.61 -7.56 10.43
C ALA A 100 -2.87 -8.81 10.92
N GLN A 101 -3.61 -9.91 11.14
CA GLN A 101 -3.04 -11.20 11.54
C GLN A 101 -2.05 -11.77 10.50
N ASP A 102 -2.32 -11.58 9.21
CA ASP A 102 -1.45 -12.09 8.14
C ASP A 102 -0.15 -11.30 8.08
N MET A 103 -0.23 -9.98 8.29
CA MET A 103 0.96 -9.12 8.35
C MET A 103 1.82 -9.43 9.57
N VAL A 104 1.24 -9.64 10.75
CA VAL A 104 1.97 -10.08 11.95
C VAL A 104 2.69 -11.40 11.68
N ALA A 105 1.98 -12.40 11.17
CA ALA A 105 2.58 -13.69 10.83
C ALA A 105 3.67 -13.56 9.74
N LYS A 106 3.51 -12.62 8.80
CA LYS A 106 4.53 -12.32 7.78
C LYS A 106 5.80 -11.74 8.41
N MET A 107 5.66 -10.81 9.35
CA MET A 107 6.80 -10.23 10.07
C MET A 107 7.51 -11.27 10.96
N GLU A 108 6.77 -12.13 11.65
CA GLU A 108 7.39 -13.22 12.42
C GLU A 108 8.20 -14.17 11.53
N ARG A 109 7.63 -14.58 10.38
CA ARG A 109 8.35 -15.39 9.38
C ARG A 109 9.60 -14.68 8.82
N ALA A 110 9.56 -13.36 8.74
CA ALA A 110 10.71 -12.55 8.32
C ALA A 110 11.84 -12.48 9.37
N GLY A 111 11.62 -12.96 10.59
CA GLY A 111 12.63 -13.03 11.66
C GLY A 111 12.52 -11.91 12.70
N PHE A 112 11.37 -11.26 12.80
CA PHE A 112 11.00 -10.43 13.95
C PHE A 112 10.49 -11.32 15.10
N ALA A 113 10.68 -10.88 16.35
CA ALA A 113 10.21 -11.61 17.54
C ALA A 113 8.69 -11.48 17.77
N GLY A 114 8.07 -10.49 17.14
CA GLY A 114 6.65 -10.19 17.22
C GLY A 114 6.38 -8.80 16.64
N ALA A 115 5.10 -8.47 16.47
CA ALA A 115 4.67 -7.16 16.02
C ALA A 115 3.42 -6.68 16.78
N ASP A 116 3.49 -5.46 17.29
CA ASP A 116 2.35 -4.76 17.85
C ASP A 116 1.51 -4.14 16.74
N VAL A 117 0.18 -4.17 16.87
CA VAL A 117 -0.77 -3.66 15.88
C VAL A 117 -1.51 -2.46 16.44
N TYR A 118 -1.49 -1.35 15.71
CA TYR A 118 -2.13 -0.09 16.07
C TYR A 118 -3.09 0.35 14.96
N PRO A 119 -4.34 -0.12 14.98
CA PRO A 119 -5.38 0.37 14.06
C PRO A 119 -5.63 1.85 14.32
N ALA A 120 -5.93 2.60 13.25
CA ALA A 120 -6.21 4.02 13.31
C ALA A 120 -5.14 4.85 14.05
N TRP A 121 -3.87 4.47 13.95
CA TRP A 121 -2.76 5.06 14.69
C TRP A 121 -2.99 5.12 16.21
N ASP A 122 -3.72 4.15 16.77
CA ASP A 122 -4.13 4.11 18.19
C ASP A 122 -4.91 5.36 18.64
N GLY A 123 -5.71 5.92 17.73
CA GLY A 123 -6.56 7.08 18.02
C GLY A 123 -5.84 8.43 18.02
N LEU A 124 -4.60 8.50 17.50
CA LEU A 124 -3.94 9.79 17.26
C LEU A 124 -4.80 10.67 16.34
N ALA A 125 -4.82 11.98 16.63
CA ALA A 125 -5.59 12.97 15.89
C ALA A 125 -4.94 13.33 14.54
N LEU A 126 -4.70 12.32 13.72
CA LEU A 126 -4.18 12.44 12.35
C LEU A 126 -5.34 12.41 11.36
N LYS A 127 -5.18 13.18 10.28
CA LYS A 127 -6.14 13.15 9.18
C LYS A 127 -6.19 11.75 8.59
N ASP A 128 -7.39 11.25 8.33
CA ASP A 128 -7.63 9.95 7.69
C ASP A 128 -7.04 8.75 8.47
N ALA A 129 -6.65 8.93 9.75
CA ALA A 129 -6.01 7.89 10.57
C ALA A 129 -6.73 6.56 10.52
N GLN A 130 -8.06 6.63 10.53
CA GLN A 130 -8.99 5.49 10.50
C GLN A 130 -8.80 4.56 9.30
N GLU A 131 -8.20 5.05 8.20
CA GLU A 131 -7.91 4.26 7.00
C GLU A 131 -6.66 3.39 7.14
N TRP A 132 -5.88 3.53 8.21
CA TRP A 132 -4.55 2.95 8.33
C TRP A 132 -4.41 2.01 9.54
N VAL A 133 -3.56 1.00 9.38
CA VAL A 133 -3.08 0.13 10.45
C VAL A 133 -1.56 0.20 10.48
N VAL A 134 -1.00 0.47 11.65
CA VAL A 134 0.44 0.52 11.87
C VAL A 134 0.90 -0.75 12.59
N PHE A 135 1.98 -1.34 12.09
CA PHE A 135 2.62 -2.52 12.64
C PHE A 135 4.02 -2.16 13.12
N VAL A 136 4.30 -2.40 14.40
CA VAL A 136 5.63 -2.17 14.98
C VAL A 136 6.26 -3.50 15.34
N ALA A 137 7.17 -3.97 14.49
CA ALA A 137 7.85 -5.25 14.67
C ALA A 137 9.17 -5.08 15.42
N SER A 138 9.45 -5.96 16.37
CA SER A 138 10.65 -5.89 17.21
C SER A 138 11.67 -6.97 16.85
N LYS A 139 12.95 -6.61 16.75
CA LYS A 139 14.06 -7.56 16.66
C LYS A 139 14.35 -8.12 18.04
N GLY A 140 14.45 -9.44 18.16
CA GLY A 140 14.82 -10.09 19.43
C GLY A 140 16.13 -9.54 20.00
N GLU A 141 16.23 -9.50 21.33
CA GLU A 141 17.38 -8.93 22.04
C GLU A 141 18.62 -9.85 22.06
N HIS A 142 18.46 -11.11 21.69
CA HIS A 142 19.52 -12.12 21.71
C HIS A 142 19.55 -12.83 20.35
N ALA A 143 20.56 -12.52 19.53
CA ALA A 143 20.96 -13.28 18.36
C ALA A 143 22.32 -13.91 18.63
#